data_AF-A0A7D9HFU9-F1
#
_entry.id   AF-A0A7D9HFU9-F1
#
_cell.length_a   1.000
_cell.length_b   1.000
_cell.length_c   1.000
_cell.angle_alpha   90.00
_cell.angle_beta   90.00
_cell.angle_gamma   90.00
#
_symmetry.space_group_name_H-M   'P 1'
#
loop_
_entity.id
_entity.type
_entity.pdbx_description
1 polymer ?
#
loop_
_entity_poly.entity_id
_entity_poly.type
_entity_poly.pdbx_seq_one_letter_code
_entity_poly.pdbx_strand_id
1 'polypeptide(L)'
;MDDKVSTPAAAHTEHTRVSTSELLNSCEITPPERRRQMKIKGEQIANELKEVALGHGEDVFSMLGNIASEDTKSDVSSILLGANNVVFAQLGAKETMEVVLSEDSKSALFSSIRVPDWVYLLAKVRMRISDAAWQTLLNLTQIGRTG
;
A
#
# COMPACT_ATOMS: atom_id res chain seq x y z
N MET A 1 26.78 54.91 -25.72
CA MET A 1 26.30 55.27 -24.37
C MET A 1 25.08 54.39 -24.12
N ASP A 2 25.27 53.07 -24.06
CA ASP A 2 25.85 52.31 -22.92
C ASP A 2 24.95 52.57 -21.70
N ASP A 3 24.19 51.60 -21.19
CA ASP A 3 24.74 50.40 -20.57
C ASP A 3 23.88 49.13 -20.76
N LYS A 4 24.57 48.06 -21.17
CA LYS A 4 24.17 46.67 -20.98
C LYS A 4 24.38 46.32 -19.51
N VAL A 5 23.30 46.09 -18.76
CA VAL A 5 23.37 45.35 -17.50
C VAL A 5 23.21 43.87 -17.82
N SER A 6 24.34 43.17 -17.82
CA SER A 6 24.47 41.73 -17.92
C SER A 6 24.83 41.20 -16.53
N THR A 7 23.98 40.36 -15.93
CA THR A 7 24.32 39.54 -14.75
C THR A 7 23.30 38.38 -14.65
N PRO A 8 23.66 37.21 -14.08
CA PRO A 8 23.97 36.04 -14.86
C PRO A 8 22.89 34.96 -14.77
N ALA A 9 22.88 34.10 -15.79
CA ALA A 9 22.09 32.89 -15.85
C ALA A 9 22.26 32.07 -14.56
N ALA A 10 21.16 31.90 -13.82
CA ALA A 10 21.07 30.90 -12.79
C ALA A 10 21.30 29.54 -13.46
N ALA A 11 22.44 28.93 -13.15
CA ALA A 11 22.75 27.57 -13.55
C ALA A 11 21.71 26.65 -12.90
N HIS A 12 20.64 26.35 -13.65
CA HIS A 12 19.79 25.22 -13.37
C HIS A 12 20.69 23.99 -13.47
N THR A 13 21.08 23.49 -12.30
CA THR A 13 21.72 22.18 -12.18
C THR A 13 20.69 21.19 -12.70
N GLU A 14 20.84 20.79 -13.96
CA GLU A 14 20.16 19.62 -14.51
C GLU A 14 20.58 18.43 -13.64
N HIS A 15 19.80 18.16 -12.60
CA HIS A 15 19.77 16.84 -12.03
C HIS A 15 19.29 15.93 -13.14
N THR A 16 20.22 15.21 -13.76
CA THR A 16 19.95 14.17 -14.75
C THR A 16 18.90 13.24 -14.15
N ARG A 17 17.64 13.47 -14.53
CA ARG A 17 16.46 12.71 -14.14
C ARG A 17 16.56 11.38 -14.87
N VAL A 18 17.40 10.47 -14.36
CA VAL A 18 17.48 9.12 -14.90
C VAL A 18 16.16 8.44 -14.58
N SER A 19 15.33 8.33 -15.61
CA SER A 19 13.97 7.82 -15.53
C SER A 19 13.99 6.37 -15.02
N THR A 20 12.98 5.98 -14.25
CA THR A 20 12.82 4.59 -13.78
C THR A 20 12.74 3.62 -14.97
N SER A 21 12.24 4.08 -16.12
CA SER A 21 12.23 3.32 -17.38
C SER A 21 13.63 3.09 -17.99
N GLU A 22 14.61 3.96 -17.73
CA GLU A 22 15.96 3.85 -18.28
C GLU A 22 16.80 2.80 -17.53
N LEU A 23 16.62 2.68 -16.21
CA LEU A 23 17.25 1.63 -15.40
C LEU A 23 16.70 0.22 -15.69
N LEU A 24 15.45 0.13 -16.16
CA LEU A 24 14.86 -1.15 -16.55
C LEU A 24 15.50 -1.70 -17.83
N ASN A 25 16.05 -0.82 -18.69
CA ASN A 25 16.57 -1.17 -20.02
C ASN A 25 18.10 -1.34 -20.05
N SER A 26 18.83 -1.02 -18.98
CA SER A 26 20.26 -1.30 -18.92
C SER A 26 20.50 -2.81 -18.72
N CYS A 27 21.08 -3.45 -19.74
CA CYS A 27 21.41 -4.88 -19.77
C CYS A 27 22.35 -5.37 -18.65
N GLU A 28 22.97 -4.46 -17.89
CA GLU A 28 24.06 -4.78 -16.96
C GLU A 28 23.60 -5.00 -15.50
N ILE A 29 22.34 -4.69 -15.16
CA ILE A 29 21.88 -4.74 -13.76
C ILE A 29 21.26 -6.10 -13.43
N THR A 30 21.87 -6.81 -12.49
CA THR A 30 21.36 -8.08 -11.95
C THR A 30 20.02 -7.88 -11.22
N PRO A 31 19.10 -8.87 -11.23
CA PRO A 31 17.79 -8.76 -10.57
C PRO A 31 17.81 -8.32 -9.08
N PRO A 32 18.77 -8.70 -8.22
CA PRO A 32 18.84 -8.20 -6.85
C PRO A 32 19.31 -6.74 -6.77
N GLU A 33 20.31 -6.35 -7.56
CA GLU A 33 20.83 -4.98 -7.57
C GLU A 33 19.80 -3.99 -8.13
N ARG A 34 19.03 -4.41 -9.14
CA ARG A 34 17.90 -3.63 -9.68
C ARG A 34 16.87 -3.32 -8.60
N ARG A 35 16.48 -4.34 -7.81
CA ARG A 35 15.52 -4.17 -6.71
C ARG A 35 16.05 -3.20 -5.66
N ARG A 36 17.35 -3.28 -5.33
CA ARG A 36 17.99 -2.35 -4.40
C ARG A 36 17.96 -0.91 -4.91
N GLN A 37 18.34 -0.69 -6.16
CA GLN A 37 18.34 0.66 -6.75
C GLN A 37 16.93 1.23 -6.89
N MET A 38 15.94 0.39 -7.25
CA MET A 38 14.53 0.79 -7.28
C MET A 38 14.04 1.21 -5.89
N LYS A 39 14.46 0.51 -4.83
CA LYS A 39 14.13 0.90 -3.46
C LYS A 39 14.71 2.27 -3.11
N ILE A 40 16.02 2.48 -3.32
CA ILE A 40 16.70 3.74 -2.99
C ILE A 40 16.07 4.92 -3.73
N LYS A 41 15.87 4.78 -5.05
CA LYS A 41 15.21 5.83 -5.84
C LYS A 41 13.76 6.03 -5.45
N GLY A 42 13.03 4.96 -5.15
CA GLY A 42 11.64 5.02 -4.68
C GLY A 42 11.51 5.79 -3.37
N GLU A 43 12.41 5.55 -2.41
CA GLU A 43 12.47 6.28 -1.14
C GLU A 43 12.77 7.76 -1.37
N GLN A 44 13.69 8.09 -2.29
CA GLN A 44 13.97 9.48 -2.66
C GLN A 44 12.73 10.18 -3.22
N ILE A 45 12.06 9.58 -4.20
CA ILE A 45 10.86 10.15 -4.84
C ILE A 45 9.72 10.29 -3.81
N ALA A 46 9.56 9.32 -2.91
CA ALA A 46 8.55 9.40 -1.86
C ALA A 46 8.78 10.57 -0.90
N ASN A 47 10.04 10.85 -0.55
CA ASN A 47 10.39 12.00 0.27
C ASN A 47 10.13 13.32 -0.48
N GLU A 48 10.50 13.42 -1.76
CA GLU A 48 10.20 14.60 -2.59
C GLU A 48 8.69 14.87 -2.66
N LEU A 49 7.88 13.82 -2.85
CA LEU A 49 6.42 13.94 -2.86
C LEU A 49 5.88 14.45 -1.52
N LYS A 50 6.45 13.97 -0.41
CA LYS A 50 6.08 14.43 0.94
C LYS A 50 6.38 15.90 1.13
N GLU A 51 7.56 16.35 0.74
CA GLU A 51 7.95 17.77 0.82
C GLU A 51 7.03 18.66 -0.05
N VAL A 52 6.67 18.21 -1.24
CA VAL A 52 5.74 18.96 -2.12
C VAL A 52 4.36 19.12 -1.48
N ALA A 53 3.81 18.07 -0.88
CA ALA A 53 2.51 18.16 -0.21
C ALA A 53 2.58 19.07 1.03
N LEU A 54 3.63 18.95 1.84
CA LEU A 54 3.85 19.81 3.00
C LEU A 54 4.00 21.29 2.59
N GLY A 55 4.60 21.58 1.43
CA GLY A 55 4.65 22.92 0.86
C GLY A 55 3.28 23.53 0.55
N HIS A 56 2.26 22.70 0.34
CA HIS A 56 0.86 23.11 0.16
C HIS A 56 0.07 23.07 1.48
N GLY A 57 0.70 22.74 2.60
CA GLY A 57 0.03 22.58 3.91
C GLY A 57 -0.77 21.30 4.06
N GLU A 58 -0.59 20.33 3.16
CA GLU A 58 -1.34 19.08 3.11
C GLU A 58 -0.43 17.88 3.40
N ASP A 59 -1.02 16.80 3.91
CA ASP A 59 -0.35 15.52 4.04
C ASP A 59 -0.65 14.64 2.81
N VAL A 60 0.39 14.00 2.24
CA VAL A 60 0.26 13.17 1.04
C VAL A 60 -0.79 12.07 1.24
N PHE A 61 -0.78 11.42 2.40
CA PHE A 61 -1.69 10.30 2.65
C PHE A 61 -3.13 10.78 2.77
N SER A 62 -3.35 11.88 3.48
CA SER A 62 -4.67 12.49 3.64
C SER A 62 -5.24 12.95 2.29
N MET A 63 -4.43 13.63 1.48
CA MET A 63 -4.81 14.07 0.13
C MET A 63 -5.18 12.88 -0.77
N LEU A 64 -4.31 11.87 -0.87
CA LEU A 64 -4.56 10.70 -1.71
C LEU A 64 -5.76 9.89 -1.19
N GLY A 65 -5.89 9.75 0.12
CA GLY A 65 -6.99 9.03 0.77
C GLY A 65 -8.35 9.68 0.50
N ASN A 66 -8.42 11.02 0.56
CA ASN A 66 -9.66 11.75 0.26
C ASN A 66 -10.07 11.56 -1.21
N ILE A 67 -9.13 11.71 -2.15
CA ILE A 67 -9.40 11.49 -3.59
C ILE A 67 -9.89 10.07 -3.85
N ALA A 68 -9.22 9.07 -3.27
CA ALA A 68 -9.59 7.67 -3.45
C ALA A 68 -10.95 7.32 -2.79
N SER A 69 -11.31 8.03 -1.72
CA SER A 69 -12.59 7.84 -1.02
C SER A 69 -13.77 8.44 -1.77
N GLU A 70 -13.56 9.58 -2.45
CA GLU A 70 -14.60 10.24 -3.25
C GLU A 70 -14.79 9.58 -4.62
N ASP A 71 -13.70 9.14 -5.26
CA ASP A 71 -13.74 8.47 -6.56
C ASP A 71 -12.86 7.21 -6.59
N THR A 72 -13.54 6.07 -6.52
CA THR A 72 -12.93 4.74 -6.60
C THR A 72 -12.36 4.40 -7.98
N LYS A 73 -12.64 5.22 -9.01
CA LYS A 73 -12.08 5.09 -10.37
C LYS A 73 -11.04 6.16 -10.70
N SER A 74 -10.64 6.98 -9.72
CA SER A 74 -9.58 7.97 -9.92
C SER A 74 -8.24 7.32 -10.27
N ASP A 75 -7.37 8.09 -10.93
CA ASP A 75 -5.99 7.66 -11.19
C ASP A 75 -5.26 7.31 -9.88
N VAL A 76 -5.57 8.01 -8.79
CA VAL A 76 -5.04 7.70 -7.44
C VAL A 76 -5.45 6.31 -6.98
N SER A 77 -6.72 5.93 -7.14
CA SER A 77 -7.18 4.57 -6.84
C SER A 77 -6.44 3.52 -7.66
N SER A 78 -6.18 3.79 -8.95
CA SER A 78 -5.40 2.88 -9.81
C SER A 78 -3.95 2.72 -9.35
N ILE A 79 -3.32 3.80 -8.85
CA ILE A 79 -1.96 3.78 -8.30
C ILE A 79 -1.93 2.95 -7.01
N LEU A 80 -2.88 3.15 -6.10
CA LEU A 80 -2.98 2.38 -4.85
C LEU A 80 -3.20 0.89 -5.12
N LEU A 81 -4.09 0.55 -6.06
CA LEU A 81 -4.32 -0.82 -6.52
C LEU A 81 -3.07 -1.44 -7.15
N GLY A 82 -2.38 -0.69 -8.01
CA GLY A 82 -1.13 -1.11 -8.62
C GLY A 82 -0.05 -1.42 -7.58
N ALA A 83 0.14 -0.52 -6.61
CA ALA A 83 1.07 -0.72 -5.50
C ALA A 83 0.70 -1.98 -4.69
N ASN A 84 -0.57 -2.13 -4.32
CA ASN A 84 -1.07 -3.31 -3.61
C ASN A 84 -0.78 -4.61 -4.37
N ASN A 85 -1.01 -4.63 -5.69
CA ASN A 85 -0.76 -5.81 -6.52
C ASN A 85 0.72 -6.19 -6.59
N VAL A 86 1.62 -5.21 -6.63
CA VAL A 86 3.08 -5.46 -6.58
C VAL A 86 3.48 -6.09 -5.25
N VAL A 87 2.96 -5.58 -4.12
CA VAL A 87 3.22 -6.14 -2.79
C VAL A 87 2.64 -7.55 -2.68
N PHE A 88 1.40 -7.76 -3.13
CA PHE A 88 0.74 -9.07 -3.16
C PHE A 88 1.52 -10.12 -3.96
N ALA A 89 2.02 -9.75 -5.15
CA ALA A 89 2.81 -10.67 -5.97
C ALA A 89 4.16 -11.06 -5.32
N GLN A 90 4.72 -10.19 -4.47
CA GLN A 90 6.02 -10.43 -3.85
C GLN A 90 5.93 -11.13 -2.49
N LEU A 91 4.93 -10.79 -1.68
CA LEU A 91 4.83 -11.23 -0.29
C LEU A 91 3.69 -12.22 -0.04
N GLY A 92 2.69 -12.27 -0.93
CA GLY A 92 1.49 -13.07 -0.72
C GLY A 92 0.43 -12.37 0.12
N ALA A 93 -0.73 -13.01 0.26
CA ALA A 93 -1.93 -12.38 0.80
C ALA A 93 -1.81 -11.93 2.26
N LYS A 94 -1.22 -12.76 3.12
CA LYS A 94 -1.15 -12.51 4.56
C LYS A 94 -0.23 -11.32 4.85
N GLU A 95 0.97 -11.36 4.30
CA GLU A 95 2.00 -10.34 4.47
C GLU A 95 1.55 -9.01 3.84
N THR A 96 0.84 -9.03 2.70
CA THR A 96 0.24 -7.81 2.15
C THR A 96 -0.80 -7.20 3.09
N MET A 97 -1.67 -7.99 3.72
CA MET A 97 -2.60 -7.46 4.72
C MET A 97 -1.86 -6.85 5.91
N GLU A 98 -0.73 -7.43 6.33
CA GLU A 98 0.11 -6.86 7.39
C GLU A 98 0.77 -5.54 7.00
N VAL A 99 1.13 -5.36 5.74
CA VAL A 99 1.74 -4.12 5.22
C VAL A 99 0.71 -3.02 4.97
N VAL A 100 -0.47 -3.36 4.46
CA VAL A 100 -1.46 -2.37 3.96
C VAL A 100 -2.44 -1.92 5.04
N LEU A 101 -2.82 -2.80 5.97
CA LEU A 101 -3.83 -2.51 6.97
C LEU A 101 -3.21 -2.38 8.36
N SER A 102 -3.64 -1.37 9.11
CA SER A 102 -3.40 -1.31 10.56
C SER A 102 -4.16 -2.41 11.29
N GLU A 103 -3.75 -2.73 12.52
CA GLU A 103 -4.48 -3.71 13.36
C GLU A 103 -5.94 -3.31 13.58
N ASP A 104 -6.21 -2.01 13.76
CA ASP A 104 -7.58 -1.50 13.91
C ASP A 104 -8.41 -1.74 12.65
N SER A 105 -7.85 -1.48 11.47
CA SER A 105 -8.51 -1.72 10.18
C SER A 105 -8.72 -3.21 9.91
N LYS A 106 -7.78 -4.07 10.31
CA LYS A 106 -7.93 -5.54 10.24
C LYS A 106 -9.07 -6.00 11.14
N SER A 107 -9.11 -5.51 12.38
CA SER A 107 -10.17 -5.85 13.34
C SER A 107 -11.55 -5.40 12.85
N ALA A 108 -11.66 -4.17 12.32
CA ALA A 108 -12.88 -3.67 11.70
C ALA A 108 -13.30 -4.52 10.49
N LEU A 109 -12.35 -4.88 9.63
CA LEU A 109 -12.61 -5.75 8.48
C LEU A 109 -13.08 -7.14 8.93
N PHE A 110 -12.36 -7.80 9.84
CA PHE A 110 -12.73 -9.15 10.30
C PHE A 110 -14.05 -9.17 11.06
N SER A 111 -14.36 -8.14 11.85
CA SER A 111 -15.65 -8.03 12.52
C SER A 111 -16.81 -7.79 11.55
N SER A 112 -16.56 -7.16 10.39
CA SER A 112 -17.55 -7.03 9.31
C SER A 112 -17.78 -8.33 8.54
N ILE A 113 -16.84 -9.28 8.57
CA ILE A 113 -16.96 -10.55 7.86
C ILE A 113 -17.89 -11.46 8.66
N ARG A 114 -19.10 -11.65 8.14
CA ARG A 114 -19.99 -12.74 8.56
C ARG A 114 -19.39 -14.04 8.02
N VAL A 115 -18.82 -14.87 8.90
CA VAL A 115 -18.42 -16.22 8.50
C VAL A 115 -19.69 -17.02 8.23
N PRO A 116 -19.87 -17.59 7.03
CA PRO A 116 -21.06 -18.37 6.73
C PRO A 116 -21.21 -19.58 7.65
N ASP A 117 -22.43 -19.89 8.07
CA ASP A 117 -22.75 -21.01 8.97
C ASP A 117 -22.23 -22.36 8.49
N TRP A 118 -22.12 -22.57 7.17
CA TRP A 118 -21.58 -23.80 6.60
C TRP A 118 -20.07 -23.97 6.88
N VAL A 119 -19.31 -22.90 7.06
CA VAL A 119 -17.89 -22.95 7.44
C VAL A 119 -17.75 -23.44 8.87
N TYR A 120 -18.64 -22.98 9.75
CA TYR A 120 -18.72 -23.46 11.14
C TYR A 120 -19.10 -24.93 11.22
N LEU A 121 -20.07 -25.35 10.41
CA LEU A 121 -20.43 -26.77 10.30
C LEU A 121 -19.26 -27.60 9.78
N LEU A 122 -18.56 -27.14 8.74
CA LEU A 122 -17.40 -27.84 8.17
C LEU A 122 -16.26 -27.93 9.18
N ALA A 123 -15.98 -26.87 9.94
CA ALA A 123 -14.97 -26.85 10.99
C ALA A 123 -15.32 -27.86 12.10
N LYS A 124 -16.57 -27.87 12.57
CA LYS A 124 -17.06 -28.84 13.55
C LYS A 124 -16.87 -30.28 13.09
N VAL A 125 -17.24 -30.59 11.83
CA VAL A 125 -17.10 -31.92 11.24
C VAL A 125 -15.63 -32.31 11.09
N ARG A 126 -14.77 -31.41 10.61
CA ARG A 126 -13.32 -31.69 10.43
C ARG A 126 -12.59 -31.89 11.75
N MET A 127 -12.90 -31.08 12.74
CA MET A 127 -12.26 -31.17 14.06
C MET A 127 -12.84 -32.29 14.93
N ARG A 128 -13.92 -32.97 14.47
CA ARG A 128 -14.62 -34.04 15.19
C ARG A 128 -14.98 -33.64 16.63
N ILE A 129 -15.37 -32.39 16.81
CA ILE A 129 -15.66 -31.83 18.14
C ILE A 129 -17.07 -32.26 18.54
N SER A 130 -17.22 -32.70 19.79
CA SER A 130 -18.54 -32.99 20.36
C SER A 130 -19.39 -31.74 20.45
N ASP A 131 -20.72 -31.88 20.43
CA ASP A 131 -21.63 -30.72 20.50
C ASP A 131 -21.37 -29.85 21.73
N ALA A 132 -21.05 -30.45 22.87
CA ALA A 132 -20.73 -29.74 24.10
C ALA A 132 -19.43 -28.91 23.99
N ALA A 133 -18.37 -29.49 23.42
CA ALA A 133 -17.10 -28.78 23.22
C ALA A 133 -17.22 -27.69 22.14
N TRP A 134 -18.03 -27.94 21.10
CA TRP A 134 -18.34 -26.96 20.07
C TRP A 134 -19.09 -25.77 20.65
N GLN A 135 -20.09 -26.00 21.50
CA GLN A 135 -20.83 -24.94 22.17
C GLN A 135 -19.94 -24.10 23.09
N THR A 136 -19.01 -24.72 23.81
CA THR A 136 -18.02 -24.01 24.63
C THR A 136 -17.09 -23.14 23.78
N LEU A 137 -16.61 -23.67 22.65
CA LEU A 137 -15.76 -22.93 21.71
C LEU A 137 -16.50 -21.70 21.13
N LEU A 138 -17.75 -21.87 20.69
CA LEU A 138 -18.59 -20.77 20.19
C LEU A 138 -18.82 -19.71 21.26
N ASN A 139 -19.10 -20.13 22.51
CA ASN A 139 -19.29 -19.20 23.62
C ASN A 139 -18.03 -18.39 23.94
N LEU A 140 -16.86 -19.02 23.90
CA LEU A 140 -15.57 -18.39 24.17
C LEU A 140 -15.18 -17.41 23.06
N THR A 141 -15.36 -17.80 21.81
CA THR A 141 -14.95 -17.02 20.64
C THR A 141 -15.99 -15.99 20.20
N GLN A 142 -17.20 -16.04 20.79
CA GLN A 142 -18.39 -15.24 20.41
C GLN A 142 -18.78 -15.35 18.93
N ILE A 143 -18.27 -16.38 18.27
CA ILE A 143 -18.54 -16.69 16.90
C ILE A 143 -20.02 -17.08 16.72
N GLY A 144 -20.69 -16.51 15.71
CA GLY A 144 -22.09 -16.83 15.39
C GLY A 144 -23.15 -16.19 16.29
N ARG A 145 -22.75 -15.30 17.24
CA ARG A 145 -23.69 -14.59 18.13
C ARG A 145 -24.15 -13.24 17.61
N THR A 146 -23.48 -12.66 16.63
CA THR A 146 -24.01 -11.49 15.95
C THR A 146 -25.10 -12.01 14.99
N GLY A 147 -26.35 -11.93 15.42
CA GLY A 147 -27.53 -11.90 14.54
C GLY A 147 -27.84 -10.44 14.29
#